data_AF-A0A402CJE5-F1
#
_entry.id   AF-A0A402CJE5-F1
#
_cell.length_a   1.000
_cell.length_b   1.000
_cell.length_c   1.000
_cell.angle_alpha   90.00
_cell.angle_beta   90.00
_cell.angle_gamma   90.00
#
_symmetry.space_group_name_H-M   'P 1'
#
loop_
_entity.id
_entity.type
_entity.pdbx_description
1 polymer ?
#
loop_
_entity_poly.entity_id
_entity_poly.type
_entity_poly.pdbx_seq_one_letter_code
_entity_poly.pdbx_strand_id
1 'polypeptide(L)' 'MTDETLVALKNYEYLILEHGCENVSLVWHTDSVVFGDDGCADIDMLAQPGFTPATECFANRRD' A
#
# COMPACT_ATOMS: atom_id res chain seq x y z
N MET A 1 -6.87 8.55 13.46
CA MET A 1 -6.16 7.82 12.39
C MET A 1 -5.61 6.55 13.02
N THR A 2 -5.89 5.38 12.45
CA THR A 2 -5.41 4.08 12.98
C THR A 2 -4.03 3.75 12.41
N ASP A 3 -3.32 2.81 13.04
CA ASP A 3 -2.04 2.31 12.52
C ASP A 3 -2.21 1.68 11.13
N GLU A 4 -3.31 0.95 10.90
CA GLU A 4 -3.67 0.42 9.58
C GLU A 4 -3.84 1.52 8.54
N THR A 5 -4.52 2.62 8.89
CA THR A 5 -4.67 3.78 7.99
C THR A 5 -3.31 4.38 7.66
N LEU A 6 -2.41 4.50 8.64
CA LEU A 6 -1.07 5.04 8.43
C LEU A 6 -0.21 4.13 7.55
N VAL A 7 -0.26 2.81 7.76
CA VAL A 7 0.46 1.81 6.96
C VAL A 7 -0.04 1.84 5.52
N ALA A 8 -1.36 1.84 5.32
CA ALA A 8 -1.96 1.90 3.99
C ALA A 8 -1.54 3.17 3.21
N LEU A 9 -1.58 4.34 3.86
CA LEU A 9 -1.17 5.60 3.23
C LEU A 9 0.31 5.62 2.84
N LYS A 10 1.20 5.08 3.69
CA LYS A 10 2.63 4.98 3.40
C LYS A 10 2.94 4.03 2.25
N ASN A 11 2.27 2.88 2.23
CA ASN A 11 2.41 1.92 1.13
C ASN A 11 1.87 2.52 -0.18
N TYR A 12 0.74 3.24 -0.14
CA TYR A 12 0.21 3.95 -1.31
C TYR A 12 1.17 5.04 -1.85
N GLU A 13 1.72 5.86 -0.96
CA GLU A 13 2.73 6.86 -1.33
C GLU A 13 3.96 6.21 -1.97
N TYR A 14 4.44 5.10 -1.42
CA TYR A 14 5.55 4.35 -1.98
C TYR A 14 5.25 3.84 -3.40
N LEU A 15 4.06 3.27 -3.63
CA LEU A 15 3.67 2.78 -4.95
C LEU A 15 3.65 3.90 -6.00
N ILE A 16 3.16 5.10 -5.63
CA ILE A 16 3.19 6.27 -6.52
C ILE A 16 4.62 6.67 -6.86
N LEU A 17 5.53 6.65 -5.89
CA LEU A 17 6.93 7.02 -6.10
C LEU A 17 7.68 6.00 -6.95
N GLU A 18 7.40 4.71 -6.78
CA GLU A 18 8.09 3.62 -7.48
C GLU A 18 7.57 3.42 -8.91
N HIS A 19 6.25 3.48 -9.11
CA HIS A 19 5.62 3.19 -10.39
C HIS A 19 5.24 4.45 -11.18
N GLY A 20 5.19 5.62 -10.56
CA GLY A 20 4.63 6.84 -11.15
C GLY A 20 3.13 6.94 -10.95
N CYS A 21 2.62 8.17 -10.84
CA CYS A 21 1.21 8.43 -10.53
C CYS A 21 0.27 7.92 -11.63
N GLU A 22 0.71 7.93 -12.89
CA GLU A 22 -0.04 7.42 -14.04
C GLU A 22 -0.20 5.90 -14.06
N ASN A 23 0.69 5.18 -13.36
CA ASN A 23 0.67 3.72 -13.27
C ASN A 23 0.12 3.22 -11.93
N VAL A 24 -0.51 4.09 -11.13
CA VAL A 24 -1.19 3.73 -9.88
C VAL A 24 -2.63 4.20 -9.95
N SER A 25 -3.59 3.28 -9.78
CA SER A 25 -5.01 3.59 -9.87
C SER A 25 -5.79 3.04 -8.69
N LEU A 26 -6.65 3.88 -8.11
CA LEU A 26 -7.61 3.49 -7.08
C LEU A 26 -8.87 2.93 -7.74
N VAL A 27 -9.19 1.70 -7.39
CA VAL A 27 -10.23 0.92 -8.04
C VAL A 27 -11.34 0.66 -7.02
N TRP A 28 -12.17 1.69 -6.79
CA TRP A 28 -13.17 1.76 -5.71
C TRP A 28 -14.23 0.65 -5.72
N HIS A 29 -14.54 0.06 -6.88
CA HIS A 29 -15.53 -1.01 -6.95
C HIS A 29 -15.08 -2.32 -6.28
N THR A 30 -13.78 -2.47 -6.02
CA THR A 30 -13.17 -3.66 -5.40
C THR A 30 -12.32 -3.29 -4.20
N ASP A 31 -12.35 -2.02 -3.75
CA ASP A 31 -11.52 -1.50 -2.66
C ASP A 31 -10.03 -1.85 -2.83
N SER A 32 -9.54 -1.75 -4.07
CA SER A 32 -8.17 -2.14 -4.43
C SER A 32 -7.36 -1.00 -5.07
N VAL A 33 -6.05 -1.18 -5.10
CA VAL A 33 -5.08 -0.37 -5.82
C VAL A 33 -4.40 -1.23 -6.86
N VAL A 34 -4.43 -0.79 -8.12
CA VAL A 34 -3.67 -1.39 -9.22
C VAL A 34 -2.41 -0.57 -9.43
N PHE A 35 -1.26 -1.22 -9.59
CA PHE A 35 0.04 -0.54 -9.73
C PHE A 35 1.01 -1.30 -10.66
N GLY A 36 1.80 -0.55 -11.43
CA GLY A 36 2.72 -1.14 -12.41
C GLY A 36 1.98 -1.89 -13.52
N ASP A 37 2.62 -2.92 -14.08
CA ASP A 37 2.07 -3.67 -15.21
C ASP A 37 0.96 -4.65 -14.78
N ASP A 38 1.13 -5.36 -13.66
CA ASP A 38 0.23 -6.44 -13.21
C ASP A 38 -0.09 -6.42 -11.69
N GLY A 39 0.34 -5.38 -10.96
CA GLY A 39 0.19 -5.32 -9.50
C GLY A 39 -1.24 -4.97 -9.08
N CYS A 40 -1.76 -5.67 -8.07
CA CYS A 40 -3.06 -5.37 -7.46
C CYS A 40 -3.01 -5.72 -5.97
N ALA A 41 -3.47 -4.80 -5.11
CA ALA A 41 -3.60 -5.01 -3.68
C ALA A 41 -4.91 -4.44 -3.17
N ASP A 42 -5.66 -5.21 -2.39
CA ASP A 42 -6.81 -4.72 -1.63
C ASP A 42 -6.36 -3.96 -0.36
N ILE A 43 -7.32 -3.38 0.36
CA ILE A 43 -7.04 -2.65 1.59
C ILE A 43 -6.39 -3.53 2.66
N ASP A 44 -6.73 -4.81 2.74
CA ASP A 44 -6.19 -5.72 3.75
C ASP A 44 -4.70 -5.96 3.50
N MET A 45 -4.31 -6.20 2.24
CA MET A 45 -2.90 -6.31 1.82
C MET A 45 -2.16 -4.98 1.99
N LEU A 46 -2.75 -3.87 1.55
CA LEU A 46 -2.12 -2.55 1.62
C LEU A 46 -1.91 -2.08 3.07
N ALA A 47 -2.78 -2.50 3.99
CA ALA A 47 -2.64 -2.24 5.42
C ALA A 47 -1.67 -3.20 6.12
N GLN A 48 -1.10 -4.20 5.43
CA GLN A 48 -0.09 -5.07 6.02
C GLN A 48 1.24 -4.35 6.23
N PRO A 49 1.76 -4.34 7.47
CA PRO A 49 3.12 -3.88 7.72
C PRO A 49 4.14 -4.69 6.93
N GLY A 50 5.05 -4.00 6.23
CA GLY A 50 6.09 -4.64 5.42
C GLY A 50 5.64 -5.06 4.02
N PHE A 51 4.42 -4.73 3.59
CA PHE A 51 3.99 -4.91 2.21
C PHE A 51 4.90 -4.16 1.21
N THR A 52 5.41 -2.99 1.61
CA THR A 52 6.49 -2.30 0.92
C THR A 52 7.61 -1.94 1.91
N PRO A 53 8.83 -1.61 1.44
CA PRO A 53 9.91 -1.11 2.28
C PRO A 53 9.52 0.10 3.14
N ALA A 54 8.53 0.90 2.73
CA ALA A 54 8.07 2.06 3.50
C ALA A 54 7.47 1.70 4.87
N THR A 55 7.09 0.44 5.07
CA THR A 55 6.45 -0.04 6.30
C THR A 55 7.14 -1.23 6.96
N GLU A 56 8.36 -1.61 6.54
CA GLU A 56 9.14 -2.69 7.18
C GLU A 56 9.37 -2.47 8.68
N CYS A 57 9.58 -1.23 9.11
CA CYS A 57 9.74 -0.90 10.53
C CYS A 57 8.46 -1.13 11.37
N PHE A 58 7.28 -1.20 10.73
CA PHE A 58 6.03 -1.55 11.38
C PHE A 58 5.84 -3.07 11.47
N ALA A 59 6.44 -3.85 10.56
CA ALA A 59 6.39 -5.32 10.62
C ALA A 59 7.11 -5.86 11.85
N ASN A 60 8.21 -5.21 12.25
CA ASN A 60 9.03 -5.57 13.40
C ASN A 60 8.44 -5.13 14.76
N ARG A 61 7.24 -4.54 14.82
CA ARG A 61 6.59 -4.11 16.07
C ARG A 61 5.61 -5.13 16.66
N ARG A 62 5.47 -6.31 16.03
CA ARG A 62 4.67 -7.41 16.58
C ARG A 62 5.53 -8.21 17.58
N ASP A 63 5.61 -7.70 18.81
CA ASP A 63 6.03 -8.44 20.02
C ASP A 63 4.82 -8.68 20.94
#